data_AF-A0A9E4G6T2-F1
#
_entry.id   AF-A0A9E4G6T2-F1
#
_cell.length_a   1.000
_cell.length_b   1.000
_cell.length_c   1.000
_cell.angle_alpha   90.00
_cell.angle_beta   90.00
_cell.angle_gamma   90.00
#
_symmetry.space_group_name_H-M   'P 1'
#
loop_
_entity.id
_entity.type
_entity.pdbx_description
1 polymer ?
#
loop_
_entity_poly.entity_id
_entity_poly.type
_entity_poly.pdbx_seq_one_letter_code
_entity_poly.pdbx_strand_id
1 'polypeptide(L)'
;MPSLLVRANAPLTAEEQLVLETFANAEADGVWHLARDKTLAAIESGHKADDLRAFLGARDEQPLPELVDGFLRNVECGAQAIKLRGTALLFECVDQKVADRLAADQRTSKLCLQAGKKHLVVRSKAAAAFRKAVRAIGYGMLRD
;
A
#
# COMPACT_ATOMS: atom_id res chain seq x y z
N MET A 1 2.36 21.33 -24.31
CA MET A 1 3.03 20.74 -23.13
C MET A 1 2.31 19.44 -22.84
N PRO A 2 3.00 18.29 -22.70
CA PRO A 2 2.30 17.06 -22.37
C PRO A 2 1.66 17.22 -20.98
N SER A 3 0.40 16.85 -20.88
CA SER A 3 -0.43 16.87 -19.66
C SER A 3 -0.98 15.47 -19.41
N LEU A 4 -1.36 15.12 -18.19
CA LEU A 4 -2.08 13.88 -17.87
C LEU A 4 -3.56 13.92 -18.28
N LEU A 5 -3.88 14.75 -19.27
CA LEU A 5 -5.20 14.93 -19.82
C LEU A 5 -5.32 14.07 -21.08
N VAL A 6 -6.35 13.25 -21.12
CA VAL A 6 -6.76 12.42 -22.26
C VAL A 6 -8.05 12.99 -22.80
N ARG A 7 -8.14 13.21 -24.10
CA ARG A 7 -9.36 13.70 -24.74
C ARG A 7 -9.95 12.59 -25.61
N ALA A 8 -11.24 12.31 -25.42
CA ALA A 8 -11.97 11.43 -26.30
C ALA A 8 -12.38 12.21 -27.57
N ASN A 9 -11.78 11.88 -28.72
CA ASN A 9 -12.09 12.52 -30.01
C ASN A 9 -13.38 11.99 -30.67
N ALA A 10 -13.96 10.93 -30.10
CA ALA A 10 -15.23 10.33 -30.51
C ALA A 10 -16.01 9.87 -29.26
N PRO A 11 -17.34 9.67 -29.36
CA PRO A 11 -18.12 9.12 -28.26
C PRO A 11 -17.54 7.78 -27.78
N LEU A 12 -17.34 7.67 -26.47
CA LEU A 12 -16.90 6.43 -25.82
C LEU A 12 -18.07 5.46 -25.74
N THR A 13 -17.81 4.18 -25.94
CA THR A 13 -18.76 3.13 -25.55
C THR A 13 -18.83 3.03 -24.02
N ALA A 14 -19.87 2.38 -23.50
CA ALA A 14 -20.05 2.23 -22.06
C ALA A 14 -18.88 1.48 -21.39
N GLU A 15 -18.29 0.49 -22.07
CA GLU A 15 -17.14 -0.26 -21.56
C GLU A 15 -15.90 0.63 -21.44
N GLU A 16 -15.66 1.48 -22.44
CA GLU A 16 -14.49 2.35 -22.48
C GLU A 16 -14.60 3.52 -21.52
N GLN A 17 -15.83 4.01 -21.32
CA GLN A 17 -16.12 4.98 -20.28
C GLN A 17 -15.82 4.38 -18.90
N LEU A 18 -16.20 3.13 -18.64
CA LEU A 18 -15.90 2.45 -17.38
C LEU A 18 -14.39 2.31 -17.14
N VAL A 19 -13.61 1.99 -18.19
CA VAL A 19 -12.14 1.97 -18.10
C VAL A 19 -11.62 3.35 -17.67
N LEU A 20 -12.04 4.43 -18.33
CA LEU A 20 -11.58 5.78 -17.97
C LEU A 20 -12.06 6.20 -16.56
N GLU A 21 -13.28 5.88 -16.16
CA GLU A 21 -13.78 6.18 -14.80
C GLU A 21 -12.99 5.48 -13.69
N THR A 22 -12.44 4.30 -14.01
CA THR A 22 -11.61 3.50 -13.11
C THR A 22 -10.26 4.17 -12.83
N PHE A 23 -9.65 4.82 -13.83
CA PHE A 23 -8.29 5.35 -13.74
C PHE A 23 -8.21 6.89 -13.72
N ALA A 24 -9.27 7.57 -14.14
CA ALA A 24 -9.28 9.01 -14.40
C ALA A 24 -10.52 9.69 -13.81
N ASN A 25 -10.42 11.01 -13.67
CA ASN A 25 -11.55 11.87 -13.36
C ASN A 25 -12.09 12.44 -14.67
N ALA A 26 -13.41 12.34 -14.86
CA ALA A 26 -14.07 13.03 -15.95
C ALA A 26 -14.00 14.55 -15.70
N GLU A 27 -13.55 15.28 -16.70
CA GLU A 27 -13.67 16.73 -16.79
C GLU A 27 -14.74 17.09 -17.85
N ALA A 28 -14.86 18.38 -18.17
CA ALA A 28 -15.80 18.84 -19.19
C ALA A 28 -15.40 18.37 -20.60
N ASP A 29 -16.38 18.31 -21.51
CA ASP A 29 -16.19 18.14 -22.95
C ASP A 29 -15.41 16.88 -23.37
N GLY A 30 -15.60 15.76 -22.66
CA GLY A 30 -14.93 14.49 -22.99
C GLY A 30 -13.43 14.49 -22.69
N VAL A 31 -12.97 15.43 -21.86
CA VAL A 31 -11.62 15.45 -21.29
C VAL A 31 -11.61 14.61 -20.01
N TRP A 32 -10.55 13.84 -19.84
CA TRP A 32 -10.33 12.96 -18.70
C TRP A 32 -8.94 13.23 -18.14
N HIS A 33 -8.83 13.39 -16.84
CA HIS A 33 -7.57 13.58 -16.17
C HIS A 33 -7.16 12.30 -15.45
N LEU A 34 -6.06 11.67 -15.88
CA LEU A 34 -5.50 10.51 -15.20
C LEU A 34 -5.20 10.85 -13.74
N ALA A 35 -5.88 10.17 -12.83
CA ALA A 35 -5.88 10.51 -11.42
C ALA A 35 -5.04 9.47 -10.66
N ARG A 36 -4.02 9.94 -9.94
CA ARG A 36 -3.05 9.08 -9.26
C ARG A 36 -3.72 8.16 -8.23
N ASP A 37 -4.59 8.71 -7.41
CA ASP A 37 -5.35 8.01 -6.37
C ASP A 37 -6.26 6.94 -6.96
N LYS A 38 -7.03 7.26 -8.00
CA LYS A 38 -7.86 6.28 -8.71
C LYS A 38 -7.03 5.19 -9.37
N THR A 39 -5.94 5.56 -10.03
CA THR A 39 -5.07 4.59 -10.70
C THR A 39 -4.41 3.64 -9.70
N LEU A 40 -3.96 4.14 -8.54
CA LEU A 40 -3.45 3.31 -7.45
C LEU A 40 -4.55 2.36 -6.94
N ALA A 41 -5.75 2.88 -6.64
CA ALA A 41 -6.87 2.08 -6.15
C ALA A 41 -7.31 1.00 -7.15
N ALA A 42 -7.29 1.30 -8.45
CA ALA A 42 -7.58 0.33 -9.51
C ALA A 42 -6.54 -0.80 -9.52
N ILE A 43 -5.24 -0.48 -9.44
CA ILE A 43 -4.18 -1.48 -9.41
C ILE A 43 -4.25 -2.33 -8.13
N GLU A 44 -4.52 -1.70 -6.98
CA GLU A 44 -4.76 -2.41 -5.70
C GLU A 44 -5.93 -3.39 -5.79
N SER A 45 -6.95 -3.07 -6.60
CA SER A 45 -8.13 -3.91 -6.86
C SER A 45 -7.91 -4.99 -7.94
N GLY A 46 -6.71 -5.05 -8.53
CA GLY A 46 -6.32 -6.10 -9.48
C GLY A 46 -6.34 -5.70 -10.96
N HIS A 47 -6.66 -4.44 -11.29
CA HIS A 47 -6.50 -3.94 -12.66
C HIS A 47 -5.01 -3.77 -13.01
N LYS A 48 -4.66 -3.82 -14.30
CA LYS A 48 -3.28 -3.60 -14.76
C LYS A 48 -3.16 -2.26 -15.45
N ALA A 49 -2.07 -1.52 -15.20
CA ALA A 49 -1.82 -0.30 -15.95
C ALA A 49 -1.53 -0.58 -17.43
N ASP A 50 -1.07 -1.80 -17.78
CA ASP A 50 -0.97 -2.26 -19.17
C ASP A 50 -2.32 -2.29 -19.89
N ASP A 51 -3.42 -2.59 -19.19
CA ASP A 51 -4.76 -2.56 -19.80
C ASP A 51 -5.12 -1.11 -20.20
N LEU A 52 -4.76 -0.14 -19.35
CA LEU A 52 -4.91 1.28 -19.67
C LEU A 52 -3.95 1.74 -20.79
N ARG A 53 -2.70 1.26 -20.83
CA ARG A 53 -1.76 1.53 -21.94
C ARG A 53 -2.32 1.03 -23.26
N ALA A 54 -2.81 -0.21 -23.29
CA ALA A 54 -3.41 -0.80 -24.47
C ALA A 54 -4.67 -0.06 -24.92
N PHE A 55 -5.53 0.32 -23.96
CA PHE A 55 -6.72 1.13 -24.24
C PHE A 55 -6.39 2.49 -24.88
N LEU A 56 -5.40 3.22 -24.32
CA LEU A 56 -4.97 4.51 -24.87
C LEU A 56 -4.32 4.34 -26.26
N GLY A 57 -3.48 3.32 -26.42
CA GLY A 57 -2.79 3.04 -27.69
C GLY A 57 -3.69 2.48 -28.80
N ALA A 58 -4.82 1.86 -28.48
CA ALA A 58 -5.78 1.38 -29.49
C ALA A 58 -6.52 2.53 -30.21
N ARG A 59 -6.49 3.74 -29.65
CA ARG A 59 -7.23 4.91 -30.14
C ARG A 59 -6.36 5.99 -30.78
N ASP A 60 -5.05 5.88 -30.62
CA ASP A 60 -4.10 6.83 -31.19
C ASP A 60 -2.97 6.04 -31.84
N GLU A 61 -2.74 6.28 -33.13
CA GLU A 61 -1.61 5.68 -33.86
C GLU A 61 -0.26 6.24 -33.38
N GLN A 62 -0.28 7.38 -32.66
CA GLN A 62 0.91 7.95 -32.04
C GLN A 62 1.28 7.21 -30.75
N PRO A 63 2.59 7.06 -30.48
CA PRO A 63 3.04 6.48 -29.21
C PRO A 63 2.57 7.31 -28.02
N LEU A 64 2.26 6.65 -26.91
CA LEU A 64 1.88 7.35 -25.67
C LEU A 64 2.97 8.36 -25.28
N PRO A 65 2.60 9.61 -24.91
CA PRO A 65 3.56 10.59 -24.44
C PRO A 65 4.36 10.08 -23.25
N GLU A 66 5.66 10.40 -23.21
CA GLU A 66 6.58 9.97 -22.14
C GLU A 66 6.06 10.30 -20.74
N LEU A 67 5.37 11.43 -20.57
CA LEU A 67 4.76 11.84 -19.31
C LEU A 67 3.69 10.84 -18.83
N VAL A 68 2.84 10.36 -19.73
CA VAL A 68 1.78 9.38 -19.41
C VAL A 68 2.40 8.04 -19.06
N ASP A 69 3.36 7.59 -19.86
CA ASP A 69 4.02 6.32 -19.60
C ASP A 69 4.86 6.34 -18.29
N GLY A 70 5.54 7.45 -18.00
CA GLY A 70 6.22 7.67 -16.73
C GLY A 70 5.25 7.73 -15.55
N PHE A 71 4.07 8.31 -15.72
CA PHE A 71 3.00 8.26 -14.72
C PHE A 71 2.57 6.83 -14.42
N LEU A 72 2.29 6.03 -15.46
CA LEU A 72 1.84 4.64 -15.32
C LEU A 72 2.90 3.76 -14.65
N ARG A 73 4.19 3.93 -15.00
CA ARG A 73 5.30 3.24 -14.33
C ARG A 73 5.39 3.59 -12.84
N ASN A 74 5.20 4.86 -12.50
CA ASN A 74 5.29 5.32 -11.11
C ASN A 74 4.14 4.78 -10.25
N VAL A 75 2.91 4.72 -10.78
CA VAL A 75 1.76 4.17 -10.04
C VAL A 75 1.82 2.65 -9.92
N GLU A 76 2.34 1.93 -10.91
CA GLU A 76 2.60 0.48 -10.78
C GLU A 76 3.59 0.16 -9.66
N CYS A 77 4.69 0.92 -9.59
CA CYS A 77 5.66 0.77 -8.50
C CYS A 77 5.04 1.14 -7.14
N GLY A 78 4.29 2.26 -7.10
CA GLY A 78 3.63 2.75 -5.89
C GLY A 78 2.57 1.79 -5.34
N ALA A 79 1.73 1.22 -6.19
CA ALA A 79 0.66 0.30 -5.80
C ALA A 79 1.18 -0.99 -5.14
N GLN A 80 2.43 -1.37 -5.42
CA GLN A 80 3.04 -2.57 -4.86
C GLN A 80 3.97 -2.29 -3.65
N ALA A 81 4.14 -1.02 -3.28
CA ALA A 81 5.11 -0.60 -2.28
C ALA A 81 4.77 -1.06 -0.85
N ILE A 82 3.47 -1.25 -0.55
CA ILE A 82 3.00 -1.62 0.79
C ILE A 82 2.20 -2.91 0.71
N LYS A 83 2.51 -3.88 1.59
CA LYS A 83 1.78 -5.15 1.68
C LYS A 83 1.41 -5.45 3.13
N LEU A 84 0.14 -5.76 3.36
CA LEU A 84 -0.30 -6.29 4.65
C LEU A 84 0.31 -7.68 4.85
N ARG A 85 1.15 -7.85 5.88
CA ARG A 85 1.82 -9.12 6.21
C ARG A 85 1.16 -9.88 7.37
N GLY A 86 0.07 -9.34 7.91
CA GLY A 86 -0.73 -9.93 8.98
C GLY A 86 -0.78 -9.07 10.25
N THR A 87 -1.37 -9.63 11.30
CA THR A 87 -1.61 -8.94 12.57
C THR A 87 -0.40 -8.98 13.50
N ALA A 88 -0.17 -7.88 14.20
CA ALA A 88 0.73 -7.80 15.33
C ALA A 88 -0.02 -7.27 16.56
N LEU A 89 0.41 -7.72 17.73
CA LEU A 89 -0.12 -7.31 19.02
C LEU A 89 0.81 -6.26 19.61
N LEU A 90 0.23 -5.20 20.15
CA LEU A 90 0.93 -4.18 20.92
C LEU A 90 0.87 -4.53 22.41
N PHE A 91 2.01 -4.59 23.06
CA PHE A 91 2.13 -4.80 24.50
C PHE A 91 2.69 -3.55 25.15
N GLU A 92 2.01 -3.07 26.19
CA GLU A 92 2.51 -2.00 27.03
C GLU A 92 3.36 -2.58 28.17
N CYS A 93 4.55 -2.00 28.36
CA CYS A 93 5.42 -2.25 29.49
C CYS A 93 5.14 -1.19 30.57
N VAL A 94 5.37 -1.56 31.84
CA VAL A 94 5.23 -0.64 32.97
C VAL A 94 6.10 0.62 32.83
N ASP A 95 7.29 0.47 32.23
CA ASP A 95 8.20 1.58 31.95
C ASP A 95 9.12 1.28 30.74
N GLN A 96 9.92 2.28 30.38
CA GLN A 96 10.95 2.20 29.35
C GLN A 96 12.00 1.11 29.64
N LYS A 97 12.41 0.96 30.91
CA LYS A 97 13.51 0.05 31.29
C LYS A 97 13.11 -1.40 31.03
N VAL A 98 11.87 -1.76 31.30
CA VAL A 98 11.32 -3.07 30.96
C VAL A 98 11.28 -3.24 29.45
N ALA A 99 10.75 -2.27 28.70
CA ALA A 99 10.72 -2.35 27.24
C ALA A 99 12.12 -2.55 26.62
N ASP A 100 13.11 -1.77 27.05
CA ASP A 100 14.50 -1.87 26.58
C ASP A 100 15.11 -3.23 26.90
N ARG A 101 14.89 -3.74 28.12
CA ARG A 101 15.40 -5.05 28.53
C ARG A 101 14.79 -6.17 27.69
N LEU A 102 13.48 -6.11 27.43
CA LEU A 102 12.78 -7.09 26.60
C LEU A 102 13.24 -7.02 25.13
N ALA A 103 13.49 -5.83 24.61
CA ALA A 103 14.00 -5.63 23.26
C ALA A 103 15.45 -6.10 23.10
N ALA A 104 16.26 -6.07 24.17
CA ALA A 104 17.67 -6.46 24.16
C ALA A 104 17.94 -7.94 24.56
N ASP A 105 17.07 -8.58 25.34
CA ASP A 105 17.30 -9.97 25.79
C ASP A 105 17.24 -10.96 24.60
N GLN A 106 18.21 -11.88 24.55
CA GLN A 106 18.38 -12.82 23.43
C GLN A 106 17.16 -13.74 23.20
N ARG A 107 16.34 -13.96 24.23
CA ARG A 107 15.15 -14.83 24.15
C ARG A 107 13.92 -14.10 23.60
N THR A 108 13.85 -12.77 23.76
CA THR A 108 12.66 -11.96 23.41
C THR A 108 12.89 -11.03 22.23
N SER A 109 14.13 -10.54 22.02
CA SER A 109 14.52 -9.62 20.94
C SER A 109 14.10 -10.10 19.54
N LYS A 110 14.18 -11.41 19.26
CA LYS A 110 13.78 -12.00 17.96
C LYS A 110 12.26 -12.09 17.76
N LEU A 111 11.49 -11.88 18.84
CA LEU A 111 10.04 -12.06 18.87
C LEU A 111 9.28 -10.74 18.94
N CYS A 112 9.96 -9.64 19.28
CA CYS A 112 9.37 -8.32 19.45
C CYS A 112 10.14 -7.24 18.70
N LEU A 113 9.48 -6.12 18.44
CA LEU A 113 10.08 -4.87 17.97
C LEU A 113 9.65 -3.76 18.91
N GLN A 114 10.56 -2.87 19.28
CA GLN A 114 10.22 -1.73 20.14
C GLN A 114 9.42 -0.69 19.36
N ALA A 115 8.29 -0.27 19.93
CA ALA A 115 7.39 0.73 19.37
C ALA A 115 7.28 1.93 20.32
N GLY A 116 8.10 2.94 20.05
CA GLY A 116 8.24 4.08 20.95
C GLY A 116 8.89 3.70 22.27
N LYS A 117 8.46 4.36 23.35
CA LYS A 117 9.15 4.29 24.64
C LYS A 117 8.85 3.01 25.44
N LYS A 118 7.58 2.78 25.73
CA LYS A 118 7.12 1.71 26.64
C LYS A 118 6.36 0.57 25.94
N HIS A 119 6.37 0.49 24.61
CA HIS A 119 5.59 -0.54 23.90
C HIS A 119 6.45 -1.47 23.07
N LEU A 120 5.97 -2.71 22.94
CA LEU A 120 6.56 -3.75 22.12
C LEU A 120 5.51 -4.31 21.15
N VAL A 121 5.89 -4.46 19.90
CA VAL A 121 5.07 -5.08 18.85
C VAL A 121 5.54 -6.50 18.63
N VAL A 122 4.62 -7.45 18.68
CA VAL A 122 4.88 -8.88 18.50
C VAL A 122 3.92 -9.43 17.48
N ARG A 123 4.41 -10.12 16.45
CA ARG A 123 3.54 -10.79 15.47
C ARG A 123 2.60 -11.76 16.19
N SER A 124 1.30 -11.77 15.86
CA SER A 124 0.31 -12.59 16.58
C SER A 124 0.71 -14.07 16.67
N LYS A 125 1.29 -14.62 15.60
CA LYS A 125 1.82 -16.00 15.56
C LYS A 125 2.96 -16.29 16.55
N ALA A 126 3.68 -15.27 17.00
CA ALA A 126 4.80 -15.39 17.93
C ALA A 126 4.41 -15.05 19.38
N ALA A 127 3.18 -14.59 19.63
CA ALA A 127 2.74 -14.08 20.94
C ALA A 127 2.85 -15.13 22.06
N ALA A 128 2.55 -16.40 21.78
CA ALA A 128 2.67 -17.48 22.75
C ALA A 128 4.14 -17.75 23.13
N ALA A 129 5.04 -17.76 22.13
CA ALA A 129 6.49 -17.93 22.35
C ALA A 129 7.07 -16.74 23.11
N PHE A 130 6.65 -15.52 22.76
CA PHE A 130 7.06 -14.29 23.45
C PHE A 130 6.64 -14.33 24.92
N ARG A 131 5.39 -14.69 25.22
CA ARG A 131 4.91 -14.86 26.60
C ARG A 131 5.74 -15.88 27.39
N LYS A 132 6.12 -17.00 26.78
CA LYS A 132 6.98 -18.01 27.42
C LYS A 132 8.38 -17.43 27.71
N ALA A 133 8.97 -16.72 26.76
CA ALA A 133 10.27 -16.09 26.91
C ALA A 133 10.27 -15.00 28.00
N VAL A 134 9.22 -14.16 28.02
CA VAL A 134 9.05 -13.10 29.04
C VAL A 134 8.89 -13.68 30.45
N ARG A 135 8.21 -14.82 30.61
CA ARG A 135 8.18 -15.53 31.90
C ARG A 135 9.55 -16.06 32.31
N ALA A 136 10.32 -16.59 31.37
CA ALA A 136 11.66 -17.14 31.65
C ALA A 136 12.70 -16.09 32.08
N ILE A 137 12.40 -14.80 31.88
CA ILE A 137 13.26 -13.68 32.26
C ILE A 137 12.74 -12.95 33.53
N GLY A 138 11.63 -13.42 34.10
CA GLY A 138 11.08 -12.92 35.37
C GLY A 138 9.93 -11.93 35.27
N TYR A 139 9.31 -11.74 34.09
CA TYR A 139 8.18 -10.82 33.92
C TYR A 139 6.87 -11.56 33.65
N GLY A 140 5.77 -11.00 34.18
CA GLY A 140 4.41 -11.43 33.90
C GLY A 140 3.79 -10.64 32.75
N MET A 141 2.75 -11.19 32.13
CA MET A 141 1.86 -10.47 31.22
C MET A 141 0.43 -10.66 31.72
N LEU A 142 -0.22 -9.56 32.07
CA LEU A 142 -1.66 -9.53 32.31
C LEU A 142 -2.39 -9.71 30.97
N ARG A 143 -3.57 -10.32 31.01
CA ARG A 143 -4.50 -10.30 29.89
C ARG A 143 -5.54 -9.25 30.23
N ASP A 144 -5.59 -8.20 29.42
CA ASP A 144 -6.77 -7.35 29.33
C ASP A 144 -7.82 -8.01 28.44
#